data_AF-A0A965DVN8-F1
#
_entry.id   AF-A0A965DVN8-F1
#
_cell.length_a   1.000
_cell.length_b   1.000
_cell.length_c   1.000
_cell.angle_alpha   90.00
_cell.angle_beta   90.00
_cell.angle_gamma   90.00
#
_symmetry.space_group_name_H-M   'P 1'
#
loop_
_entity.id
_entity.type
_entity.pdbx_description
1 polymer ?
#
loop_
_entity_poly.entity_id
_entity_poly.type
_entity_poly.pdbx_seq_one_letter_code
_entity_poly.pdbx_strand_id
1 'polypeptide(L)'
;MKSLLIETHLFEGKVKEDDGGRTLVKGVLQRAGAENQNGRVYPKPILEREAKKYLQFIKERRALGELDHPDSTVINLKNVSHNIKEI
;
A
#
# COMPACT_ATOMS: atom_id res chain seq x y z
N MET A 1 9.62 -17.48 -14.44
CA MET A 1 8.75 -16.66 -13.56
C MET A 1 9.58 -16.29 -12.34
N LYS A 2 10.00 -15.02 -12.18
CA LYS A 2 10.68 -14.60 -10.95
C LYS A 2 9.60 -14.40 -9.88
N SER A 3 9.60 -15.24 -8.84
CA SER A 3 8.81 -15.04 -7.64
C SER A 3 9.19 -13.68 -7.04
N LEU A 4 8.27 -12.72 -7.08
CA LEU A 4 8.41 -11.51 -6.28
C LEU A 4 7.96 -11.87 -4.84
N LEU A 5 8.77 -11.45 -3.87
CA LEU A 5 8.60 -11.56 -2.40
C LEU A 5 8.92 -12.93 -1.78
N ILE A 6 10.15 -13.07 -1.26
CA ILE A 6 10.54 -14.18 -0.37
C ILE A 6 10.84 -13.70 1.06
N GLU A 7 11.01 -12.40 1.32
CA GLU A 7 11.28 -11.92 2.69
C GLU A 7 10.15 -11.04 3.21
N THR A 8 9.24 -11.66 3.98
CA THR A 8 8.34 -10.95 4.87
C THR A 8 9.17 -10.31 5.98
N HIS A 9 9.47 -9.01 5.85
CA HIS A 9 9.91 -8.26 7.03
C HIS A 9 8.70 -8.03 7.92
N LEU A 10 8.80 -8.46 9.18
CA LEU A 10 7.79 -8.18 10.18
C LEU A 10 7.68 -6.66 10.31
N PHE A 11 6.53 -6.15 9.89
CA PHE A 11 6.22 -4.74 9.99
C PHE A 11 5.69 -4.46 11.39
N GLU A 12 6.46 -3.71 12.20
CA GLU A 12 5.96 -3.17 13.46
C GLU A 12 5.03 -1.98 13.20
N GLY A 13 3.78 -2.30 12.88
CA GLY A 13 2.72 -1.32 12.72
C GLY A 13 2.29 -0.73 14.04
N LYS A 14 2.04 0.59 14.05
CA LYS A 14 1.23 1.19 15.11
C LYS A 14 -0.22 0.84 14.83
N VAL A 15 -0.75 -0.08 15.63
CA VAL A 15 -2.16 -0.45 15.62
C VAL A 15 -2.90 0.48 16.58
N LYS A 16 -3.97 1.10 16.11
CA LYS A 16 -4.92 1.88 16.93
C LYS A 16 -6.33 1.50 16.56
N GLU A 17 -7.29 1.84 17.42
CA GLU A 17 -8.70 1.81 17.07
C GLU A 17 -9.22 3.24 16.93
N ASP A 18 -10.13 3.45 15.98
CA ASP A 18 -10.93 4.69 15.92
C ASP A 18 -12.14 4.61 16.87
N ASP A 19 -12.84 5.72 17.07
CA ASP A 19 -14.03 5.79 17.94
C ASP A 19 -15.16 4.84 17.50
N GLY A 20 -15.09 4.31 16.27
CA GLY A 20 -16.04 3.34 15.70
C GLY A 20 -15.56 1.89 15.79
N GLY A 21 -14.48 1.61 16.53
CA GLY A 21 -13.93 0.26 16.71
C GLY A 21 -13.19 -0.28 15.48
N ARG A 22 -12.78 0.58 14.53
CA ARG A 22 -12.01 0.14 13.35
C ARG A 22 -10.52 0.13 13.65
N THR A 23 -9.86 -0.97 13.29
CA THR A 23 -8.41 -1.08 13.36
C THR A 23 -7.74 -0.18 12.32
N LEU A 24 -6.86 0.71 12.79
CA LEU A 24 -6.00 1.57 12.00
C LEU A 24 -4.57 1.08 12.07
N VAL A 25 -3.96 0.85 10.91
CA VAL A 25 -2.56 0.47 10.77
C VAL A 25 -1.81 1.62 10.10
N LYS A 26 -0.76 2.14 10.74
CA LYS A 26 0.11 3.17 10.16
C LYS A 26 1.50 2.60 9.90
N GLY A 27 2.03 2.83 8.69
CA GLY A 27 3.31 2.29 8.24
C GLY A 27 3.88 2.99 7.00
N VAL A 28 5.08 2.56 6.60
CA VAL A 28 5.72 3.02 5.37
C VAL A 28 5.20 2.20 4.19
N LEU A 29 4.48 2.84 3.26
CA LEU A 29 3.92 2.18 2.08
C LEU A 29 4.92 2.04 0.92
N GLN A 30 5.74 3.07 0.69
CA GLN A 30 6.72 3.14 -0.41
C GLN A 30 7.93 3.99 0.02
N ARG A 31 9.10 3.75 -0.59
CA ARG A 31 10.34 4.52 -0.37
C ARG A 31 10.92 4.97 -1.71
N ALA A 32 11.29 6.24 -1.82
CA ALA A 32 12.02 6.77 -2.98
C ALA A 32 13.54 6.69 -2.76
N GLY A 33 14.29 6.47 -3.84
CA GLY A 33 15.76 6.48 -3.83
C GLY A 33 16.43 5.29 -3.14
N ALA A 34 15.65 4.33 -2.63
CA ALA A 34 16.13 3.07 -2.08
C ALA A 34 15.79 1.92 -3.02
N GLU A 35 16.69 0.96 -3.13
CA GLU A 35 16.44 -0.29 -3.84
C GLU A 35 15.46 -1.15 -3.04
N ASN A 36 14.40 -1.64 -3.68
CA ASN A 36 13.45 -2.56 -3.08
C ASN A 36 13.90 -4.02 -3.26
N GLN A 37 13.20 -4.96 -2.63
CA GLN A 37 13.50 -6.40 -2.74
C GLN A 37 13.39 -6.96 -4.18
N ASN A 38 12.81 -6.21 -5.11
CA ASN A 38 12.70 -6.58 -6.53
C ASN A 38 13.81 -5.97 -7.40
N GLY A 39 14.82 -5.35 -6.79
CA GLY A 39 15.95 -4.70 -7.48
C GLY A 39 15.57 -3.40 -8.20
N ARG A 40 14.48 -2.74 -7.78
CA ARG A 40 13.99 -1.49 -8.39
C ARG A 40 14.25 -0.31 -7.45
N VAL A 41 14.71 0.79 -8.02
CA VAL A 41 14.82 2.10 -7.35
C VAL A 41 13.79 3.04 -7.96
N TYR A 42 12.92 3.62 -7.14
CA TYR A 42 11.93 4.60 -7.60
C TYR A 42 12.46 6.03 -7.42
N PRO A 43 12.65 6.81 -8.50
CA PRO A 43 13.07 8.21 -8.39
C PRO A 43 12.04 9.05 -7.64
N LYS A 44 12.51 9.91 -6.72
CA LYS A 44 11.65 10.76 -5.89
C LYS A 44 10.64 11.59 -6.69
N PRO A 45 11.01 12.30 -7.78
CA PRO A 45 10.05 13.10 -8.54
C PRO A 45 8.91 12.27 -9.17
N ILE A 46 9.21 11.03 -9.57
CA ILE A 46 8.22 10.13 -10.15
C ILE A 46 7.28 9.62 -9.06
N LEU A 47 7.83 9.14 -7.94
CA LEU A 47 7.03 8.61 -6.84
C LEU A 47 6.10 9.69 -6.25
N GLU A 48 6.60 10.91 -6.08
CA GLU A 48 5.79 12.05 -5.60
C GLU A 48 4.66 12.41 -6.56
N ARG A 49 4.92 12.41 -7.88
CA ARG A 49 3.89 12.67 -8.89
C ARG A 49 2.77 11.63 -8.83
N GLU A 50 3.12 10.34 -8.73
CA GLU A 50 2.12 9.27 -8.67
C GLU A 50 1.39 9.23 -7.31
N ALA A 51 2.08 9.52 -6.20
CA ALA A 51 1.45 9.67 -4.89
C ALA A 51 0.39 10.79 -4.90
N LYS A 52 0.69 11.94 -5.52
CA LYS A 52 -0.29 13.04 -5.69
C LYS A 52 -1.53 12.62 -6.46
N LYS A 53 -1.39 11.82 -7.52
CA LYS A 53 -2.55 11.27 -8.24
C LYS A 53 -3.33 10.29 -7.37
N TYR A 54 -2.64 9.48 -6.57
CA TYR A 54 -3.25 8.52 -5.65
C TYR A 54 -4.13 9.18 -4.58
N LEU A 55 -3.79 10.41 -4.14
CA LEU A 55 -4.60 11.17 -3.18
C LEU A 55 -6.07 11.33 -3.60
N GLN A 56 -6.36 11.39 -4.92
CA GLN A 56 -7.74 11.44 -5.40
C GLN A 56 -8.54 10.19 -5.01
N PHE A 57 -7.92 9.00 -5.12
CA PHE A 57 -8.56 7.72 -4.76
C PHE A 57 -8.83 7.64 -3.26
N ILE A 58 -7.91 8.18 -2.43
CA ILE A 58 -8.09 8.29 -0.98
C ILE A 58 -9.26 9.20 -0.65
N LYS A 59 -9.32 10.39 -1.27
CA LYS A 59 -10.41 11.35 -1.09
C LYS A 59 -11.77 10.74 -1.44
N GLU A 60 -11.81 9.96 -2.53
CA GLU A 60 -13.01 9.26 -3.00
C GLU A 60 -13.30 7.95 -2.23
N ARG A 61 -12.48 7.60 -1.22
CA ARG A 61 -12.60 6.38 -0.40
C ARG A 61 -12.56 5.07 -1.21
N ARG A 62 -11.89 5.07 -2.35
CA ARG A 62 -11.73 3.90 -3.24
C ARG A 62 -10.29 3.44 -3.38
N ALA A 63 -9.42 3.87 -2.46
CA ALA A 63 -8.05 3.40 -2.33
C ALA A 63 -8.02 2.02 -1.63
N LEU A 64 -8.67 1.03 -2.24
CA LEU A 64 -8.86 -0.31 -1.69
C LEU A 64 -7.65 -1.19 -1.96
N GLY A 65 -7.38 -2.14 -1.06
CA GLY A 65 -6.34 -3.16 -1.22
C GLY A 65 -6.85 -4.54 -0.82
N GLU A 66 -6.29 -5.57 -1.45
CA GLU A 66 -6.51 -6.98 -1.10
C GLU A 66 -5.49 -7.44 -0.05
N LEU A 67 -5.76 -8.56 0.63
CA LEU A 67 -4.84 -9.13 1.62
C LEU A 67 -3.57 -9.70 0.96
N ASP A 68 -3.74 -10.36 -0.18
CA ASP A 68 -2.67 -10.99 -0.95
C ASP A 68 -2.37 -10.20 -2.24
N HIS A 69 -1.27 -10.56 -2.92
CA HIS A 69 -0.93 -9.99 -4.23
C HIS A 69 -1.66 -10.75 -5.34
N PRO A 70 -2.70 -10.16 -5.96
CA PRO A 70 -3.37 -10.81 -7.08
C PRO A 70 -2.51 -10.74 -8.35
N ASP A 71 -2.67 -11.73 -9.23
CA ASP A 71 -2.10 -11.70 -10.58
C ASP A 71 -2.80 -10.64 -11.47
N SER A 72 -3.98 -10.18 -11.06
CA SER A 72 -4.79 -9.17 -11.74
C SER A 72 -4.53 -7.77 -11.18
N THR A 73 -4.48 -6.77 -12.05
CA THR A 73 -4.39 -5.35 -11.67
C THR A 73 -5.74 -4.76 -11.22
N VAL A 74 -6.84 -5.46 -11.50
CA VAL A 74 -8.19 -5.07 -11.08
C VAL A 74 -8.48 -5.67 -9.72
N ILE A 75 -8.86 -4.81 -8.77
CA ILE A 75 -9.25 -5.19 -7.41
C ILE A 75 -10.59 -5.92 -7.44
N ASN A 76 -10.63 -7.10 -6.84
CA ASN A 76 -11.86 -7.82 -6.57
C ASN A 76 -12.47 -7.35 -5.24
N LEU A 77 -13.63 -6.70 -5.30
CA LEU A 77 -14.32 -6.19 -4.10
C LEU A 77 -14.62 -7.26 -3.04
N LYS A 78 -14.71 -8.54 -3.43
CA LYS A 78 -14.91 -9.66 -2.48
C LYS A 78 -13.69 -9.92 -1.60
N ASN A 79 -12.50 -9.52 -2.04
CA ASN A 79 -11.22 -9.79 -1.38
C ASN A 79 -10.64 -8.57 -0.66
N VAL A 80 -11.36 -7.44 -0.70
CA VAL A 80 -10.87 -6.18 -0.11
C VAL A 80 -10.70 -6.36 1.39
N SER A 81 -9.48 -6.11 1.87
CA SER A 81 -9.11 -6.23 3.28
C SER A 81 -8.95 -4.88 3.96
N HIS A 82 -8.58 -3.84 3.21
CA HIS A 82 -8.32 -2.51 3.77
C HIS A 82 -8.59 -1.38 2.78
N ASN A 83 -8.68 -0.17 3.31
CA ASN A 83 -8.82 1.07 2.56
C ASN A 83 -7.79 2.09 3.08
N ILE A 84 -6.99 2.66 2.19
CA ILE A 84 -5.98 3.66 2.56
C ILE A 84 -6.66 5.00 2.83
N LYS A 85 -6.40 5.55 4.02
CA LYS A 85 -7.05 6.78 4.52
C LYS A 85 -6.14 8.01 4.43
N GLU A 86 -4.82 7.81 4.45
CA GLU A 86 -3.78 8.83 4.62
C GLU A 86 -2.46 8.27 4.05
N ILE A 87 -1.70 9.10 3.32
CA ILE A 87 -0.32 8.86 2.89
C ILE A 87 0.54 10.12 3.02
#